data_AF-A0A8H7AW27-F1
#
_entry.id   AF-A0A8H7AW27-F1
#
_cell.length_a   1.000
_cell.length_b   1.000
_cell.length_c   1.000
_cell.angle_alpha   90.00
_cell.angle_beta   90.00
_cell.angle_gamma   90.00
#
_symmetry.space_group_name_H-M   'P 1'
#
loop_
_entity.id
_entity.type
_entity.pdbx_description
1 polymer ?
#
loop_
_entity_poly.entity_id
_entity_poly.type
_entity_poly.pdbx_seq_one_letter_code
_entity_poly.pdbx_strand_id
1 'polypeptide(L)'
;WRKDTKGRVTYRHTLTPTEKLLRLYERLTKRESALLVQLRTEKIGLKDLLFARRVPDVTSPRCDCGARQLTVAHILLHCSKRRHLRDRIFANLSRRDNIRTILSTPQLATKAIKYIEQTQIVRLNADRRRAEDSRALRGD
;
A
#
# COMPACT_ATOMS: atom_id res chain seq x y z
N TRP A 1 20.99 -1.89 5.80
CA TRP A 1 19.97 -2.60 5.00
C TRP A 1 20.48 -3.78 4.16
N ARG A 2 21.60 -3.69 3.40
CA ARG A 2 22.00 -4.79 2.49
C ARG A 2 22.23 -6.13 3.22
N LYS A 3 22.90 -6.07 4.39
CA LYS A 3 23.21 -7.21 5.26
C LYS A 3 22.35 -7.26 6.55
N ASP A 4 21.34 -6.39 6.65
CA ASP A 4 20.52 -6.22 7.86
C ASP A 4 19.18 -6.94 7.67
N THR A 5 18.62 -7.49 8.75
CA THR A 5 17.27 -8.09 8.76
C THR A 5 16.18 -7.03 8.70
N LYS A 6 16.48 -5.79 9.11
CA LYS A 6 15.60 -4.63 9.06
C LYS A 6 15.72 -3.90 7.71
N GLY A 7 14.60 -3.30 7.25
CA GLY A 7 14.57 -2.50 6.03
C GLY A 7 14.67 -3.29 4.71
N ARG A 8 14.50 -4.61 4.74
CA ARG A 8 14.56 -5.49 3.54
C ARG A 8 13.58 -5.09 2.45
N VAL A 9 12.38 -4.63 2.81
CA VAL A 9 11.36 -4.15 1.86
C VAL A 9 11.88 -2.94 1.09
N THR A 10 12.34 -1.90 1.79
CA THR A 10 12.93 -0.72 1.16
C THR A 10 14.11 -1.10 0.25
N TYR A 11 14.94 -2.05 0.68
CA TYR A 11 16.06 -2.57 -0.13
C TYR A 11 15.60 -3.22 -1.44
N ARG A 12 14.45 -3.90 -1.47
CA ARG A 12 13.87 -4.48 -2.72
C ARG A 12 13.53 -3.38 -3.72
N HIS A 13 13.15 -2.20 -3.26
CA HIS A 13 12.77 -1.07 -4.12
C HIS A 13 13.95 -0.16 -4.48
N THR A 14 14.84 0.11 -3.52
CA THR A 14 16.03 0.95 -3.68
C THR A 14 17.24 0.23 -3.12
N LEU A 15 18.11 -0.26 -4.00
CA LEU A 15 19.36 -0.92 -3.59
C LEU A 15 20.40 0.09 -3.06
N THR A 16 20.43 1.28 -3.68
CA THR A 16 21.31 2.40 -3.33
C THR A 16 20.49 3.71 -3.47
N PRO A 17 20.41 4.55 -2.43
CA PRO A 17 19.81 5.87 -2.55
C PRO A 17 20.59 6.69 -3.59
N THR A 18 19.88 7.25 -4.56
CA THR A 18 20.46 8.12 -5.60
C THR A 18 19.55 9.32 -5.77
N GLU A 19 20.04 10.43 -6.32
CA GLU A 19 19.20 11.60 -6.62
C GLU A 19 18.02 11.26 -7.54
N LYS A 20 18.15 10.24 -8.38
CA LYS A 20 17.04 9.73 -9.21
C LYS A 20 15.83 9.30 -8.37
N LEU A 21 16.03 8.94 -7.10
CA LEU A 21 14.94 8.64 -6.16
C LEU A 21 14.16 9.90 -5.77
N LEU A 22 14.81 11.05 -5.67
CA LEU A 22 14.16 12.32 -5.32
C LEU A 22 13.16 12.74 -6.40
N ARG A 23 13.44 12.42 -7.66
CA ARG A 23 12.52 12.62 -8.79
C ARG A 23 11.17 11.91 -8.65
N LEU A 24 11.06 10.88 -7.80
CA LEU A 24 9.76 10.26 -7.49
C LEU A 24 8.83 11.19 -6.70
N TYR A 25 9.38 12.15 -5.98
CA TYR A 25 8.64 12.98 -5.02
C TYR A 25 8.50 14.44 -5.44
N GLU A 26 9.32 14.92 -6.40
CA GLU A 26 9.37 16.33 -6.82
C GLU A 26 8.02 16.98 -7.14
N ARG A 27 7.06 16.21 -7.67
CA ARG A 27 5.73 16.70 -8.07
C ARG A 27 4.59 16.19 -7.19
N LEU A 28 4.92 15.56 -6.07
CA LEU A 28 3.94 15.01 -5.13
C LEU A 28 3.70 16.00 -3.99
N THR A 29 2.44 16.17 -3.61
CA THR A 29 2.10 16.84 -2.35
C THR A 29 2.67 16.08 -1.15
N LYS A 30 2.69 16.71 0.03
CA LYS A 30 3.12 16.05 1.28
C LYS A 30 2.37 14.75 1.55
N ARG A 31 1.06 14.75 1.30
CA ARG A 31 0.19 13.58 1.49
C ARG A 31 0.54 12.45 0.52
N GLU A 32 0.69 12.77 -0.77
CA GLU A 32 1.05 11.79 -1.79
C GLU A 32 2.45 11.21 -1.56
N SER A 33 3.40 12.07 -1.16
CA SER A 33 4.75 11.64 -0.77
C SER A 33 4.73 10.67 0.39
N ALA A 34 3.95 10.97 1.45
CA ALA A 34 3.78 10.08 2.59
C ALA A 34 3.18 8.73 2.17
N LEU A 35 2.15 8.75 1.30
CA LEU A 35 1.53 7.54 0.80
C LEU A 35 2.52 6.70 -0.03
N LEU A 36 3.33 7.32 -0.89
CA LEU A 36 4.35 6.62 -1.66
C LEU A 36 5.42 5.99 -0.75
N VAL A 37 5.86 6.69 0.30
CA VAL A 37 6.77 6.12 1.30
C VAL A 37 6.16 4.90 1.97
N GLN A 38 4.90 4.98 2.40
CA GLN A 38 4.20 3.86 3.02
C GLN A 38 4.06 2.66 2.06
N LEU A 39 3.78 2.90 0.77
CA LEU A 39 3.73 1.86 -0.25
C LEU A 39 5.10 1.21 -0.47
N ARG A 40 6.16 2.00 -0.63
CA ARG A 40 7.54 1.52 -0.87
C ARG A 40 8.16 0.82 0.33
N THR A 41 7.69 1.11 1.53
CA THR A 41 8.15 0.45 2.77
C THR A 41 7.21 -0.68 3.21
N GLU A 42 6.09 -0.84 2.52
CA GLU A 42 4.95 -1.68 2.90
C GLU A 42 4.47 -1.40 4.36
N LYS A 43 4.73 -0.19 4.87
CA LYS A 43 4.27 0.29 6.19
C LYS A 43 3.00 1.10 6.03
N ILE A 44 1.96 0.43 5.56
CA ILE A 44 0.64 0.99 5.27
C ILE A 44 -0.44 0.18 5.98
N GLY A 45 -1.56 0.83 6.33
CA GLY A 45 -2.70 0.24 7.05
C GLY A 45 -3.51 -0.79 6.24
N LEU A 46 -2.85 -1.78 5.65
CA LEU A 46 -3.46 -2.95 5.02
C LEU A 46 -3.52 -4.12 6.01
N LYS A 47 -4.50 -5.01 5.85
CA LYS A 47 -4.77 -6.09 6.82
C LYS A 47 -3.56 -6.98 7.08
N ASP A 48 -2.70 -7.24 6.10
CA ASP A 48 -1.50 -8.06 6.31
C ASP A 48 -0.57 -7.45 7.37
N LEU A 49 -0.25 -6.16 7.25
CA LEU A 49 0.58 -5.46 8.23
C LEU A 49 -0.12 -5.35 9.59
N LEU A 50 -1.41 -4.96 9.59
CA LEU A 50 -2.16 -4.77 10.83
C LEU A 50 -2.30 -6.08 11.62
N PHE A 51 -2.59 -7.19 10.93
CA PHE A 51 -2.65 -8.53 11.50
C PHE A 51 -1.27 -8.94 12.05
N ALA A 52 -0.20 -8.75 11.28
CA ALA A 52 1.16 -9.06 11.72
C ALA A 52 1.60 -8.25 12.96
N ARG A 53 1.01 -7.06 13.16
CA ARG A 53 1.23 -6.23 14.35
C ARG A 53 0.22 -6.47 15.47
N ARG A 54 -0.67 -7.45 15.33
CA ARG A 54 -1.71 -7.79 16.31
C ARG A 54 -2.55 -6.57 16.69
N VAL A 55 -2.84 -5.73 15.70
CA VAL A 55 -3.77 -4.61 15.91
C VAL A 55 -5.13 -5.21 16.29
N PRO A 56 -5.76 -4.74 17.39
CA PRO A 56 -7.11 -5.14 17.76
C PRO A 56 -8.07 -5.06 16.55
N ASP A 57 -9.07 -5.94 16.52
CA ASP A 57 -10.13 -5.98 15.48
C ASP A 57 -9.70 -6.39 14.06
N VAL A 58 -8.41 -6.65 13.87
CA VAL A 58 -7.88 -7.30 12.66
C VAL A 58 -7.60 -8.76 12.96
N THR A 59 -8.64 -9.58 12.83
CA THR A 59 -8.59 -11.03 13.10
C THR A 59 -8.02 -11.86 11.95
N SER A 60 -7.82 -11.26 10.77
CA SER A 60 -7.30 -11.96 9.60
C SER A 60 -6.56 -11.04 8.64
N PRO A 61 -5.44 -11.50 8.03
CA PRO A 61 -4.76 -10.76 6.98
C PRO A 61 -5.49 -10.83 5.63
N ARG A 62 -6.56 -11.64 5.54
CA ARG A 62 -7.22 -12.00 4.28
C ARG A 62 -7.87 -10.80 3.58
N CYS A 63 -7.74 -10.81 2.26
CA CYS A 63 -8.50 -9.93 1.39
C CYS A 63 -9.91 -10.48 1.21
N ASP A 64 -10.89 -9.59 1.10
CA ASP A 64 -12.28 -9.94 0.78
C ASP A 64 -12.47 -10.49 -0.64
N CYS A 65 -11.42 -10.49 -1.48
CA CYS A 65 -11.41 -11.20 -2.75
C CYS A 65 -11.01 -12.68 -2.62
N GLY A 66 -10.81 -13.19 -1.39
CA GLY A 66 -10.41 -14.57 -1.10
C GLY A 66 -8.91 -14.80 -0.94
N ALA A 67 -8.06 -13.83 -1.30
CA ALA A 67 -6.61 -13.97 -1.15
C ALA A 67 -6.19 -14.07 0.33
N ARG A 68 -5.16 -14.89 0.59
CA ARG A 68 -4.66 -15.16 1.95
C ARG A 68 -4.17 -13.91 2.68
N GLN A 69 -3.61 -12.95 1.94
CA GLN A 69 -3.04 -11.72 2.49
C GLN A 69 -3.40 -10.51 1.62
N LEU A 70 -3.81 -9.43 2.27
CA LEU A 70 -3.97 -8.12 1.65
C LEU A 70 -2.67 -7.32 1.84
N THR A 71 -1.72 -7.52 0.91
CA THR A 71 -0.44 -6.81 0.83
C THR A 71 -0.49 -5.70 -0.23
N VAL A 72 0.54 -4.84 -0.26
CA VAL A 72 0.72 -3.83 -1.33
C VAL A 72 0.82 -4.51 -2.70
N ALA A 73 1.59 -5.60 -2.81
CA ALA A 73 1.69 -6.38 -4.04
C ALA A 73 0.32 -6.92 -4.47
N HIS A 74 -0.45 -7.48 -3.53
CA HIS A 74 -1.78 -8.00 -3.84
C HIS A 74 -2.72 -6.91 -4.36
N ILE A 75 -2.84 -5.77 -3.68
CA ILE A 75 -3.78 -4.72 -4.08
C ILE A 75 -3.38 -4.08 -5.41
N LEU A 76 -2.08 -3.91 -5.68
CA LEU A 76 -1.57 -3.28 -6.90
C LEU A 76 -1.55 -4.22 -8.12
N LEU A 77 -1.44 -5.55 -7.95
CA LEU A 77 -1.23 -6.46 -9.07
C LEU A 77 -2.31 -7.55 -9.20
N HIS A 78 -2.84 -8.05 -8.10
CA HIS A 78 -3.53 -9.35 -8.10
C HIS A 78 -5.00 -9.30 -7.68
N CYS A 79 -5.43 -8.24 -6.98
CA CYS A 79 -6.76 -8.22 -6.41
C CYS A 79 -7.84 -8.21 -7.50
N SER A 80 -8.63 -9.28 -7.59
CA SER A 80 -9.71 -9.45 -8.57
C SER A 80 -10.83 -8.44 -8.34
N LYS A 81 -11.24 -8.23 -7.08
CA LYS A 81 -12.27 -7.24 -6.70
C LYS A 81 -11.94 -5.80 -7.09
N ARG A 82 -10.66 -5.45 -7.24
CA ARG A 82 -10.22 -4.09 -7.65
C ARG A 82 -9.70 -4.05 -9.08
N ARG A 83 -9.89 -5.11 -9.86
CA ARG A 83 -9.39 -5.22 -11.24
C ARG A 83 -9.88 -4.07 -12.11
N HIS A 84 -11.18 -3.79 -12.12
CA HIS A 84 -11.74 -2.72 -12.96
C HIS A 84 -11.15 -1.34 -12.67
N LEU A 85 -10.99 -0.99 -11.39
CA LEU A 85 -10.38 0.29 -10.99
C LEU A 85 -8.90 0.34 -11.36
N ARG A 86 -8.18 -0.78 -11.15
CA ARG A 86 -6.77 -0.90 -11.51
C ARG A 86 -6.58 -0.74 -13.02
N ASP A 87 -7.36 -1.46 -13.82
CA ASP A 87 -7.28 -1.41 -15.28
C ASP A 87 -7.60 0.01 -15.80
N ARG A 88 -8.62 0.66 -15.22
CA ARG A 88 -8.99 2.05 -15.55
C ARG A 88 -7.86 3.04 -15.27
N ILE A 89 -7.23 2.97 -14.09
CA ILE A 89 -6.21 3.95 -13.67
C ILE A 89 -4.87 3.70 -14.35
N PHE A 90 -4.47 2.43 -14.45
CA PHE A 90 -3.19 2.10 -15.05
C PHE A 90 -3.23 2.10 -16.58
N ALA A 91 -4.41 1.89 -17.18
CA ALA A 91 -4.63 1.80 -18.62
C ALA A 91 -3.74 0.72 -19.27
N ASN A 92 -3.82 -0.50 -18.72
CA ASN A 92 -3.02 -1.69 -19.03
C ASN A 92 -1.59 -1.68 -18.47
N LEU A 93 -1.46 -2.10 -17.20
CA LEU A 93 -0.16 -2.57 -16.70
C LEU A 93 0.35 -3.69 -17.61
N SER A 94 1.64 -3.65 -17.93
CA SER A 94 2.28 -4.78 -18.60
C SER A 94 2.23 -5.99 -17.69
N ARG A 95 2.08 -7.20 -18.25
CA ARG A 95 2.23 -8.46 -17.48
C ARG A 95 3.62 -8.58 -16.82
N ARG A 96 4.61 -7.83 -17.32
CA ARG A 96 5.97 -7.79 -16.76
C ARG A 96 6.12 -6.78 -15.63
N ASP A 97 5.14 -5.91 -15.40
CA ASP A 97 5.20 -4.94 -14.31
C ASP A 97 5.09 -5.64 -12.96
N ASN A 98 6.10 -5.44 -12.14
CA ASN A 98 6.12 -5.86 -10.76
C ASN A 98 5.99 -4.64 -9.84
N ILE A 99 5.78 -4.88 -8.56
CA ILE A 99 5.62 -3.83 -7.54
C ILE A 99 6.80 -2.85 -7.54
N ARG A 100 8.03 -3.31 -7.81
CA ARG A 100 9.21 -2.44 -7.87
C ARG A 100 9.11 -1.49 -9.06
N THR A 101 8.76 -1.97 -10.23
CA THR A 101 8.57 -1.14 -11.43
C THR A 101 7.49 -0.08 -11.19
N ILE A 102 6.33 -0.49 -10.66
CA ILE A 102 5.21 0.42 -10.40
C ILE A 102 5.62 1.53 -9.41
N LEU A 103 6.26 1.18 -8.31
CA LEU A 103 6.58 2.14 -7.25
C LEU A 103 7.86 2.94 -7.51
N SER A 104 8.67 2.58 -8.51
CA SER A 104 9.96 3.24 -8.83
C SER A 104 9.96 4.00 -10.15
N THR A 105 8.85 4.01 -10.88
CA THR A 105 8.65 4.83 -12.08
C THR A 105 7.72 6.00 -11.72
N PRO A 106 8.13 7.28 -11.87
CA PRO A 106 7.34 8.42 -11.42
C PRO A 106 5.87 8.39 -11.88
N GLN A 107 5.62 8.14 -13.16
CA GLN A 107 4.27 8.13 -13.73
C GLN A 107 3.42 6.98 -13.17
N LEU A 108 4.01 5.81 -12.95
CA LEU A 108 3.32 4.65 -12.37
C LEU A 108 3.11 4.83 -10.86
N ALA A 109 4.04 5.48 -10.16
CA ALA A 109 3.92 5.79 -8.74
C ALA A 109 2.76 6.76 -8.50
N THR A 110 2.64 7.83 -9.30
CA THR A 110 1.49 8.75 -9.26
C THR A 110 0.18 8.00 -9.52
N LYS A 111 0.14 7.10 -10.51
CA LYS A 111 -1.04 6.24 -10.74
C LYS A 111 -1.34 5.32 -9.57
N ALA A 112 -0.33 4.74 -8.91
CA ALA A 112 -0.50 3.89 -7.74
C ALA A 112 -1.06 4.66 -6.54
N ILE A 113 -0.59 5.88 -6.29
CA ILE A 113 -1.12 6.79 -5.28
C ILE A 113 -2.62 7.05 -5.56
N LYS A 114 -2.95 7.52 -6.77
CA LYS A 114 -4.33 7.78 -7.19
C LYS A 114 -5.22 6.53 -7.04
N TYR A 115 -4.71 5.37 -7.41
CA TYR A 115 -5.41 4.10 -7.26
C TYR A 115 -5.71 3.79 -5.80
N ILE A 116 -4.71 3.86 -4.91
CA ILE A 116 -4.92 3.57 -3.49
C ILE A 116 -5.92 4.54 -2.86
N GLU A 117 -5.85 5.82 -3.20
CA GLU A 117 -6.83 6.81 -2.72
C GLU A 117 -8.25 6.47 -3.20
N GLN A 118 -8.43 6.11 -4.48
CA GLN A 118 -9.74 5.75 -5.00
C GLN A 118 -10.28 4.42 -4.45
N THR A 119 -9.42 3.47 -4.07
CA THR A 119 -9.88 2.24 -3.40
C THR A 119 -10.46 2.49 -2.01
N GLN A 120 -10.12 3.63 -1.38
CA GLN A 120 -10.43 3.96 0.02
C GLN A 120 -10.01 2.89 1.04
N ILE A 121 -9.19 1.91 0.65
CA ILE A 121 -8.96 0.70 1.44
C ILE A 121 -8.21 0.99 2.75
N VAL A 122 -7.36 2.00 2.73
CA VAL A 122 -6.63 2.48 3.91
C VAL A 122 -7.57 3.29 4.82
N ARG A 123 -8.46 4.09 4.23
CA ARG A 123 -9.42 4.92 4.97
C ARG A 123 -10.49 4.06 5.65
N LEU A 124 -11.04 3.06 4.95
CA LEU A 124 -11.99 2.10 5.51
C LEU A 124 -11.41 1.37 6.74
N ASN A 125 -10.13 0.99 6.71
CA ASN A 125 -9.49 0.38 7.87
C ASN A 125 -9.27 1.37 9.03
N ALA A 126 -9.02 2.65 8.75
CA ALA A 126 -8.86 3.69 9.77
C ALA A 126 -10.21 4.13 10.38
N ASP A 127 -11.26 4.25 9.58
CA ASP A 127 -12.59 4.68 10.02
C ASP A 127 -13.30 3.58 10.82
N ARG A 128 -13.12 2.31 10.45
CA ARG A 128 -13.64 1.17 11.24
C ARG A 128 -13.07 1.20 12.67
N ARG A 129 -11.77 1.47 12.81
CA ARG A 129 -11.12 1.66 14.11
C ARG A 129 -11.71 2.83 14.89
N ARG A 130 -11.91 4.01 14.28
CA ARG A 130 -12.50 5.15 14.99
C ARG A 130 -13.94 4.90 15.45
N ALA A 131 -14.74 4.23 14.62
CA ALA A 131 -16.11 3.87 14.96
C ALA A 131 -16.17 2.86 16.12
N GLU A 132 -15.21 1.93 16.18
CA GLU A 132 -15.08 0.92 17.24
C GLU A 132 -14.48 1.50 18.53
N ASP A 133 -13.44 2.34 18.45
CA ASP A 133 -12.90 3.11 19.60
C ASP A 133 -14.04 3.95 20.25
N SER A 134 -14.89 4.54 19.41
CA SER A 134 -16.05 5.31 19.87
C SER A 134 -17.16 4.45 20.49
N ARG A 135 -17.23 3.14 20.19
CA ARG A 135 -18.16 2.18 20.83
C ARG A 135 -17.55 1.62 22.12
N ALA A 136 -16.27 1.28 22.12
CA ALA A 136 -15.54 0.82 23.30
C ALA A 136 -15.51 1.89 24.42
N LEU A 137 -15.45 3.18 24.06
CA LEU A 137 -15.57 4.29 25.00
C LEU A 137 -17.01 4.54 25.49
N ARG A 138 -18.03 3.95 24.85
CA ARG A 138 -19.45 4.13 25.21
C ARG A 138 -20.04 3.03 26.09
N GLY A 139 -19.33 1.91 26.27
CA GLY A 139 -19.63 0.86 27.26
C GLY A 139 -20.99 0.17 27.08
N ASP A 140 -20.95 -1.12 26.71
CA ASP A 140 -21.86 -2.13 27.24
C ASP A 140 -21.04 -3.01 28.19
#